data_AF-A0A2K6T7L9-F1
#
_entry.id   AF-A0A2K6T7L9-F1
#
_cell.length_a   1.000
_cell.length_b   1.000
_cell.length_c   1.000
_cell.angle_alpha   90.00
_cell.angle_beta   90.00
_cell.angle_gamma   90.00
#
_symmetry.space_group_name_H-M   'P 1'
#
loop_
_entity.id
_entity.type
_entity.pdbx_description
1 polymer ?
#
loop_
_entity_poly.entity_id
_entity_poly.type
_entity_poly.pdbx_seq_one_letter_code
_entity_poly.pdbx_strand_id
1 'polypeptide(L)'
;MLFFVSLNKWYKYNHDLPARIIVYRAGVGDGQLKALIEYEVPQLLSSLAESSSNARLSVIVVRKKCMPRFFTEMNHTVQNPPLGTVVDSEATRNEWYDFYLISQVAGRGTVSPTYYNVIYDDNGLKPDHMQRLTFKLCHLYYNWPGLISVPAPCQYAHKLTFLVAQSIHKEPSLELANFLFYL
;
A
#
# COMPACT_ATOMS: atom_id res chain seq x y z
N MET A 1 14.58 12.18 -3.53
CA MET A 1 15.22 12.51 -2.24
C MET A 1 14.86 11.50 -1.13
N LEU A 2 13.58 11.27 -0.77
CA LEU A 2 13.23 10.28 0.28
C LEU A 2 13.52 8.81 -0.08
N PHE A 3 13.21 8.39 -1.31
CA PHE A 3 13.42 7.03 -1.76
C PHE A 3 14.90 6.60 -1.70
N PHE A 4 15.80 7.46 -2.18
CA PHE A 4 17.25 7.25 -2.10
C PHE A 4 17.75 7.17 -0.64
N VAL A 5 17.22 8.01 0.25
CA VAL A 5 17.54 7.94 1.68
C VAL A 5 17.11 6.59 2.27
N SER A 6 15.94 6.06 1.88
CA SER A 6 15.49 4.73 2.30
C SER A 6 16.42 3.61 1.82
N LEU A 7 16.92 3.67 0.59
CA LEU A 7 17.88 2.69 0.05
C LEU A 7 19.22 2.71 0.79
N ASN A 8 19.79 3.89 1.00
CA ASN A 8 21.03 4.03 1.76
C ASN A 8 20.88 3.54 3.20
N LYS A 9 19.72 3.79 3.80
CA LYS A 9 19.41 3.31 5.14
C LYS A 9 19.31 1.79 5.19
N TRP A 10 18.67 1.17 4.19
CA TRP A 10 18.62 -0.28 4.06
C TRP A 10 20.02 -0.88 3.92
N TYR A 11 20.85 -0.34 3.02
CA TYR A 11 22.23 -0.79 2.81
C TYR A 11 23.05 -0.72 4.09
N LYS A 12 22.90 0.35 4.88
CA LYS A 12 23.60 0.52 6.16
C LYS A 12 23.32 -0.62 7.16
N TYR A 13 22.10 -1.17 7.19
CA TYR A 13 21.72 -2.23 8.14
C TYR A 13 21.85 -3.65 7.58
N ASN A 14 21.69 -3.83 6.27
CA ASN A 14 21.68 -5.15 5.65
C ASN A 14 22.97 -5.47 4.89
N HIS A 15 23.86 -4.48 4.72
CA HIS A 15 25.11 -4.58 3.96
C HIS A 15 24.96 -4.99 2.49
N ASP A 16 23.72 -4.88 1.97
CA ASP A 16 23.36 -5.11 0.58
C ASP A 16 22.09 -4.33 0.25
N LEU A 17 21.85 -4.05 -1.03
CA LEU A 17 20.63 -3.41 -1.52
C LEU A 17 19.48 -4.43 -1.60
N PRO A 18 18.21 -4.00 -1.45
CA PRO A 18 17.09 -4.93 -1.49
C PRO A 18 16.91 -5.49 -2.89
N ALA A 19 16.77 -6.82 -3.03
CA ALA A 19 16.51 -7.43 -4.34
C ALA A 19 15.13 -7.08 -4.92
N ARG A 20 14.16 -6.74 -4.05
CA ARG A 20 12.78 -6.43 -4.41
C ARG A 20 12.25 -5.28 -3.57
N ILE A 21 11.57 -4.35 -4.22
CA ILE A 21 10.99 -3.14 -3.64
C ILE A 21 9.53 -3.09 -4.10
N ILE A 22 8.62 -2.88 -3.15
CA ILE A 22 7.19 -2.74 -3.42
C ILE A 22 6.74 -1.44 -2.78
N VAL A 23 6.26 -0.51 -3.60
CA VAL A 23 5.79 0.81 -3.18
C VAL A 23 4.28 0.82 -3.16
N TYR A 24 3.69 0.97 -1.98
CA TYR A 24 2.25 1.21 -1.83
C TYR A 24 1.97 2.70 -1.77
N ARG A 25 1.36 3.22 -2.83
CA ARG A 25 1.06 4.64 -3.02
C ARG A 25 -0.40 4.94 -2.68
N ALA A 26 -0.64 5.48 -1.48
CA ALA A 26 -1.97 5.89 -1.04
C ALA A 26 -2.29 7.35 -1.39
N GLY A 27 -3.57 7.72 -1.44
CA GLY A 27 -4.01 9.11 -1.59
C GLY A 27 -4.02 9.64 -3.03
N VAL A 28 -4.30 8.78 -4.01
CA VAL A 28 -4.34 9.10 -5.44
C VAL A 28 -5.78 9.05 -5.94
N GLY A 29 -6.26 10.13 -6.55
CA GLY A 29 -7.56 10.17 -7.23
C GLY A 29 -7.51 9.56 -8.64
N ASP A 30 -8.67 9.22 -9.22
CA ASP A 30 -8.74 8.61 -10.56
C ASP A 30 -8.04 9.45 -11.65
N GLY A 31 -8.18 10.78 -11.59
CA GLY A 31 -7.56 11.70 -12.56
C GLY A 31 -6.03 11.85 -12.42
N GLN A 32 -5.43 11.32 -11.35
CA GLN A 32 -3.99 11.44 -11.08
C GLN A 32 -3.20 10.19 -11.49
N LEU A 33 -3.88 9.11 -11.87
CA LEU A 33 -3.23 7.85 -12.22
C LEU A 33 -2.22 8.01 -13.37
N LYS A 34 -2.62 8.74 -14.40
CA LYS A 34 -1.77 9.04 -15.57
C LYS A 34 -0.49 9.77 -15.16
N ALA A 35 -0.61 10.81 -14.32
CA ALA A 35 0.55 11.55 -13.83
C ALA A 35 1.49 10.66 -12.99
N LEU A 36 0.94 9.70 -12.26
CA LEU A 36 1.74 8.77 -11.47
C LEU A 36 2.59 7.84 -12.35
N ILE A 37 1.99 7.32 -13.41
CA ILE A 37 2.64 6.45 -14.40
C ILE A 37 3.67 7.24 -15.22
N GLU A 38 3.35 8.47 -15.63
CA GLU A 38 4.21 9.27 -16.50
C GLU A 38 5.34 10.00 -15.77
N TYR A 39 5.18 10.30 -14.48
CA TYR A 39 6.15 11.10 -13.71
C TYR A 39 6.71 10.41 -12.47
N GLU A 40 5.88 9.86 -11.57
CA GLU A 40 6.40 9.27 -10.32
C GLU A 40 7.14 7.96 -10.57
N VAL A 41 6.58 7.04 -11.38
CA VAL A 41 7.20 5.74 -11.66
C VAL A 41 8.58 5.89 -12.34
N PRO A 42 8.74 6.71 -13.41
CA PRO A 42 10.05 6.92 -14.03
C PRO A 42 11.08 7.51 -13.06
N GLN A 43 10.67 8.43 -12.16
CA GLN A 43 11.59 8.99 -11.16
C GLN A 43 12.08 7.94 -10.14
N LEU A 44 11.21 7.00 -9.74
CA LEU A 44 11.61 5.87 -8.89
C LEU A 44 12.62 4.96 -9.62
N LEU A 45 12.37 4.66 -10.88
CA LEU A 45 13.27 3.84 -11.71
C LEU A 45 14.62 4.53 -11.93
N SER A 46 14.63 5.82 -12.26
CA SER A 46 15.87 6.60 -12.38
C SER A 46 16.66 6.60 -11.08
N SER A 47 15.99 6.72 -9.93
CA SER A 47 16.64 6.66 -8.62
C SER A 47 17.29 5.29 -8.35
N LEU A 48 16.70 4.19 -8.83
CA LEU A 48 17.28 2.85 -8.72
C LEU A 48 18.50 2.68 -9.63
N ALA A 49 18.41 3.18 -10.87
CA ALA A 49 19.51 3.16 -11.83
C ALA A 49 20.72 3.95 -11.31
N GLU A 50 20.51 5.15 -10.75
CA GLU A 50 21.56 5.97 -10.13
C GLU A 50 22.21 5.28 -8.92
N SER A 51 21.46 4.46 -8.19
CA SER A 51 21.96 3.72 -7.02
C SER A 51 22.76 2.47 -7.39
N SER A 52 22.97 2.18 -8.68
CA SER A 52 23.54 0.92 -9.19
C SER A 52 22.81 -0.32 -8.63
N SER A 53 21.52 -0.17 -8.34
CA SER A 53 20.70 -1.20 -7.73
C SER A 53 20.11 -2.10 -8.80
N ASN A 54 20.28 -3.42 -8.66
CA ASN A 54 19.56 -4.40 -9.48
C ASN A 54 18.19 -4.77 -8.87
N ALA A 55 17.67 -3.92 -7.97
CA ALA A 55 16.39 -4.12 -7.33
C ALA A 55 15.25 -4.07 -8.35
N ARG A 56 14.30 -4.99 -8.18
CA ARG A 56 13.03 -4.99 -8.89
C ARG A 56 12.00 -4.13 -8.15
N LEU A 57 11.30 -3.25 -8.85
CA LEU A 57 10.22 -2.40 -8.38
C LEU A 57 8.80 -2.85 -8.81
N SER A 58 7.88 -2.91 -7.85
CA SER A 58 6.44 -2.84 -8.13
C SER A 58 5.84 -1.59 -7.49
N VAL A 59 4.93 -0.92 -8.19
CA VAL A 59 4.19 0.24 -7.66
C VAL A 59 2.71 -0.06 -7.66
N ILE A 60 2.10 0.05 -6.48
CA ILE A 60 0.71 -0.34 -6.21
C ILE A 60 -0.03 0.87 -5.67
N VAL A 61 -1.02 1.36 -6.41
CA VAL A 61 -1.92 2.42 -5.97
C VAL A 61 -2.94 1.83 -4.99
N VAL A 62 -3.08 2.46 -3.83
CA VAL A 62 -4.03 2.05 -2.77
C VAL A 62 -5.14 3.07 -2.65
N ARG A 63 -6.38 2.63 -2.81
CA ARG A 63 -7.57 3.47 -2.62
C ARG A 63 -8.47 2.88 -1.54
N LYS A 64 -8.61 3.63 -0.46
CA LYS A 64 -9.53 3.33 0.64
C LYS A 64 -10.93 3.86 0.30
N LYS A 65 -11.98 3.21 0.82
CA LYS A 65 -13.39 3.65 0.70
C LYS A 65 -13.89 3.70 -0.75
N CYS A 66 -13.73 2.61 -1.49
CA CYS A 66 -14.22 2.53 -2.87
C CYS A 66 -15.74 2.37 -2.92
N MET A 67 -16.34 2.58 -4.09
CA MET A 67 -17.80 2.49 -4.25
C MET A 67 -18.35 1.06 -4.18
N PRO A 68 -17.73 0.05 -4.80
CA PRO A 68 -18.23 -1.32 -4.75
C PRO A 68 -18.41 -1.83 -3.32
N ARG A 69 -19.44 -2.66 -3.14
CA ARG A 69 -19.72 -3.41 -1.91
C ARG A 69 -19.86 -4.88 -2.29
N PHE A 70 -19.16 -5.72 -1.56
CA PHE A 70 -19.17 -7.16 -1.76
C PHE A 70 -19.88 -7.81 -0.59
N PHE A 71 -20.56 -8.91 -0.87
CA PHE A 71 -21.33 -9.67 0.10
C PHE A 71 -21.11 -11.16 -0.13
N THR A 72 -21.27 -11.94 0.93
CA THR A 72 -21.36 -13.40 0.85
C THR A 72 -22.77 -13.81 1.23
N GLU A 73 -23.32 -14.79 0.49
CA GLU A 73 -24.60 -15.39 0.82
C GLU A 73 -24.36 -16.65 1.66
N MET A 74 -24.94 -16.67 2.85
CA MET A 74 -24.92 -17.83 3.75
C MET A 74 -26.33 -18.07 4.27
N ASN A 75 -26.86 -19.28 4.05
CA ASN A 75 -28.20 -19.69 4.51
C ASN A 75 -29.32 -18.70 4.12
N HIS A 76 -29.33 -18.22 2.86
CA HIS A 76 -30.28 -17.21 2.37
C HIS A 76 -30.21 -15.85 3.09
N THR A 77 -29.13 -15.61 3.84
CA THR A 77 -28.84 -14.30 4.45
C THR A 77 -27.60 -13.69 3.82
N VAL A 78 -27.67 -12.39 3.55
CA VAL A 78 -26.56 -11.62 2.99
C VAL A 78 -25.72 -11.08 4.13
N GLN A 79 -24.43 -11.37 4.11
CA GLN A 79 -23.49 -10.98 5.15
C GLN A 79 -22.25 -10.31 4.56
N ASN A 80 -21.51 -9.60 5.42
CA ASN A 80 -20.20 -9.08 5.03
C ASN A 80 -19.25 -10.27 4.71
N PRO A 81 -18.42 -10.17 3.66
CA PRO A 81 -17.43 -11.20 3.35
C PRO A 81 -16.44 -11.39 4.51
N PRO A 82 -15.86 -12.59 4.63
CA PRO A 82 -14.82 -12.84 5.63
C PRO A 82 -13.56 -11.98 5.36
N LEU A 83 -12.75 -11.84 6.40
CA LEU A 83 -11.44 -11.19 6.27
C LEU A 83 -10.54 -11.99 5.32
N GLY A 84 -9.79 -11.27 4.50
CA GLY A 84 -8.94 -11.87 3.47
C GLY A 84 -9.67 -12.17 2.16
N THR A 85 -10.97 -11.89 2.04
CA THR A 85 -11.65 -11.99 0.74
C THR A 85 -10.98 -11.07 -0.28
N VAL A 86 -10.58 -11.66 -1.40
CA VAL A 86 -10.05 -10.97 -2.58
C VAL A 86 -11.09 -11.06 -3.70
N VAL A 87 -11.26 -9.95 -4.44
CA VAL A 87 -12.05 -9.91 -5.68
C VAL A 87 -11.15 -9.33 -6.76
N ASP A 88 -10.72 -10.17 -7.70
CA ASP A 88 -9.83 -9.82 -8.81
C ASP A 88 -10.43 -10.09 -10.20
N SER A 89 -11.67 -10.59 -10.26
CA SER A 89 -12.44 -10.79 -11.48
C SER A 89 -13.82 -10.11 -11.41
N GLU A 90 -14.44 -9.89 -12.57
CA GLU A 90 -15.82 -9.37 -12.79
C GLU A 90 -16.07 -7.92 -12.33
N ALA A 91 -15.55 -7.53 -11.17
CA ALA A 91 -15.66 -6.18 -10.61
C ALA A 91 -14.41 -5.32 -10.87
N THR A 92 -13.40 -5.89 -11.51
CA THR A 92 -12.12 -5.30 -11.89
C THR A 92 -12.15 -4.75 -13.31
N ARG A 93 -11.09 -4.05 -13.74
CA ARG A 93 -10.98 -3.59 -15.13
C ARG A 93 -10.10 -4.55 -15.92
N ASN A 94 -10.62 -5.08 -17.03
CA ASN A 94 -9.91 -6.05 -17.87
C ASN A 94 -8.52 -5.60 -18.34
N GLU A 95 -8.31 -4.29 -18.51
CA GLU A 95 -7.04 -3.73 -18.96
C GLU A 95 -6.03 -3.52 -17.82
N TRP A 96 -6.46 -3.61 -16.57
CA TRP A 96 -5.65 -3.26 -15.41
C TRP A 96 -5.34 -4.48 -14.57
N TYR A 97 -4.14 -4.48 -13.99
CA TYR A 97 -3.83 -5.41 -12.91
C TYR A 97 -4.34 -4.82 -11.59
N ASP A 98 -5.63 -5.02 -11.30
CA ASP A 98 -6.26 -4.54 -10.08
C ASP A 98 -7.02 -5.62 -9.31
N PHE A 99 -7.27 -5.34 -8.03
CA PHE A 99 -8.02 -6.22 -7.14
C PHE A 99 -8.59 -5.45 -5.95
N TYR A 100 -9.65 -5.99 -5.35
CA TYR A 100 -10.19 -5.55 -4.07
C TYR A 100 -9.80 -6.52 -2.97
N LEU A 101 -9.56 -6.01 -1.76
CA LEU A 101 -9.28 -6.81 -0.57
C LEU A 101 -10.11 -6.34 0.61
N ILE A 102 -10.77 -7.28 1.28
CA ILE A 102 -11.44 -7.10 2.56
C ILE A 102 -10.45 -7.41 3.68
N SER A 103 -9.76 -6.38 4.18
CA SER A 103 -8.77 -6.54 5.24
C SER A 103 -9.28 -6.16 6.63
N GLN A 104 -10.41 -5.45 6.76
CA GLN A 104 -10.92 -4.98 8.06
C GLN A 104 -12.41 -5.30 8.21
N VAL A 105 -12.85 -5.62 9.44
CA VAL A 105 -14.26 -5.84 9.76
C VAL A 105 -14.97 -4.49 9.92
N ALA A 106 -16.19 -4.36 9.37
CA ALA A 106 -17.07 -3.24 9.70
C ALA A 106 -17.73 -3.48 11.06
N GLY A 107 -17.49 -2.60 12.03
CA GLY A 107 -18.14 -2.67 13.35
C GLY A 107 -19.66 -2.47 13.29
N ARG A 108 -20.15 -1.71 12.29
CA ARG A 108 -21.57 -1.56 11.97
C ARG A 108 -21.73 -1.32 10.48
N GLY A 109 -22.77 -1.90 9.88
CA GLY A 109 -23.10 -1.75 8.46
C GLY A 109 -22.23 -2.60 7.54
N THR A 110 -22.11 -2.16 6.29
CA THR A 110 -21.39 -2.91 5.24
C THR A 110 -19.90 -2.59 5.24
N VAL A 111 -19.08 -3.62 5.07
CA VAL A 111 -17.64 -3.46 4.89
C VAL A 111 -17.33 -2.73 3.60
N SER A 112 -16.38 -1.79 3.67
CA SER A 112 -15.87 -1.10 2.49
C SER A 112 -14.55 -1.75 2.07
N PRO A 113 -14.46 -2.32 0.85
CA PRO A 113 -13.22 -2.89 0.37
C PRO A 113 -12.15 -1.81 0.15
N THR A 114 -10.89 -2.25 0.19
CA THR A 114 -9.77 -1.45 -0.28
C THR A 114 -9.38 -1.92 -1.67
N TYR A 115 -9.24 -0.98 -2.59
CA TYR A 115 -8.85 -1.24 -3.96
C TYR A 115 -7.34 -1.06 -4.14
N TYR A 116 -6.75 -1.95 -4.92
CA TYR A 116 -5.34 -1.98 -5.26
C TYR A 116 -5.20 -2.06 -6.77
N ASN A 117 -4.32 -1.24 -7.34
CA ASN A 117 -3.97 -1.29 -8.76
C ASN A 117 -2.46 -1.31 -8.89
N VAL A 118 -1.94 -2.38 -9.50
CA VAL A 118 -0.52 -2.52 -9.82
C VAL A 118 -0.27 -1.82 -11.14
N ILE A 119 0.27 -0.61 -11.05
CA ILE A 119 0.49 0.27 -12.21
C ILE A 119 1.85 0.06 -12.87
N TYR A 120 2.77 -0.59 -12.16
CA TYR A 120 4.09 -0.97 -12.62
C TYR A 120 4.54 -2.21 -11.86
N ASP A 121 5.06 -3.21 -12.57
CA ASP A 121 5.62 -4.42 -11.96
C ASP A 121 6.74 -4.99 -12.83
N ASP A 122 7.94 -5.07 -12.26
CA ASP A 122 9.07 -5.82 -12.81
C ASP A 122 9.46 -7.02 -11.90
N ASN A 123 8.80 -7.17 -10.74
CA ASN A 123 9.16 -8.18 -9.73
C ASN A 123 8.81 -9.59 -10.21
N GLY A 124 7.85 -9.70 -11.13
CA GLY A 124 7.36 -10.97 -11.66
C GLY A 124 6.67 -11.82 -10.59
N LEU A 125 6.04 -11.16 -9.61
CA LEU A 125 5.25 -11.86 -8.61
C LEU A 125 3.95 -12.35 -9.23
N LYS A 126 3.57 -13.59 -8.91
CA LYS A 126 2.23 -14.07 -9.25
C LYS A 126 1.18 -13.22 -8.53
N PRO A 127 0.00 -12.99 -9.14
CA PRO A 127 -1.05 -12.21 -8.51
C PRO A 127 -1.42 -12.65 -7.08
N ASP A 128 -1.53 -13.96 -6.84
CA ASP A 128 -1.75 -14.53 -5.50
C ASP A 128 -0.70 -14.07 -4.47
N HIS A 129 0.58 -14.03 -4.86
CA HIS A 129 1.65 -13.62 -3.96
C HIS A 129 1.54 -12.13 -3.60
N MET A 130 1.18 -11.29 -4.57
CA MET A 130 0.99 -9.85 -4.35
C MET A 130 -0.21 -9.59 -3.42
N GLN A 131 -1.32 -10.28 -3.64
CA GLN A 131 -2.53 -10.20 -2.82
C GLN A 131 -2.26 -10.66 -1.38
N ARG A 132 -1.60 -11.81 -1.21
CA ARG A 132 -1.22 -12.35 0.11
C ARG A 132 -0.23 -11.47 0.84
N LEU A 133 0.78 -10.92 0.15
CA LEU A 133 1.71 -9.96 0.74
C LEU A 133 0.96 -8.73 1.24
N THR A 134 0.08 -8.17 0.41
CA THR A 134 -0.76 -7.01 0.76
C THR A 134 -1.58 -7.28 2.01
N PHE A 135 -2.23 -8.44 2.09
CA PHE A 135 -3.00 -8.84 3.27
C PHE A 135 -2.12 -9.03 4.52
N LYS A 136 -0.94 -9.65 4.39
CA LYS A 136 0.02 -9.77 5.50
C LYS A 136 0.45 -8.42 6.05
N LEU A 137 0.73 -7.45 5.18
CA LEU A 137 1.11 -6.10 5.61
C LEU A 137 0.00 -5.37 6.39
N CYS A 138 -1.27 -5.73 6.20
CA CYS A 138 -2.39 -5.19 6.99
C CYS A 138 -2.40 -5.65 8.46
N HIS A 139 -1.56 -6.63 8.84
CA HIS A 139 -1.41 -7.09 10.22
C HIS A 139 -0.28 -6.38 10.98
N LEU A 140 0.55 -5.58 10.28
CA LEU A 140 1.81 -5.06 10.84
C LEU A 140 1.69 -3.63 11.38
N TYR A 141 0.49 -3.20 11.76
CA TYR A 141 0.27 -1.88 12.35
C TYR A 141 0.22 -1.96 13.88
N TYR A 142 1.26 -1.48 14.55
CA TYR A 142 1.46 -1.72 15.98
C TYR A 142 0.52 -0.98 16.92
N ASN A 143 -0.15 0.08 16.44
CA ASN A 143 -1.09 0.84 17.28
C ASN A 143 -2.52 0.24 17.27
N TRP A 144 -2.72 -0.91 16.65
CA TRP A 144 -4.01 -1.60 16.64
C TRP A 144 -3.80 -3.11 16.70
N PRO A 145 -4.43 -3.84 17.66
CA PRO A 145 -4.21 -5.27 17.81
C PRO A 145 -4.91 -6.13 16.73
N GLY A 146 -5.77 -5.52 15.90
CA GLY A 146 -6.46 -6.18 14.81
C GLY A 146 -5.90 -5.83 13.43
N LEU A 147 -6.62 -6.25 12.39
CA LEU A 147 -6.30 -5.84 11.03
C LEU A 147 -6.74 -4.41 10.72
N ILE A 148 -5.94 -3.73 9.90
CA ILE A 148 -6.27 -2.41 9.34
C ILE A 148 -6.64 -2.49 7.86
N SER A 149 -7.39 -1.49 7.37
CA SER A 149 -7.93 -1.48 6.00
C SER A 149 -6.88 -1.36 4.89
N VAL A 150 -5.71 -0.79 5.17
CA VAL A 150 -4.62 -0.53 4.20
C VAL A 150 -3.33 -1.15 4.72
N PRO A 151 -2.30 -1.39 3.89
CA PRO A 151 -1.02 -1.93 4.35
C PRO A 151 -0.38 -1.03 5.42
N ALA A 152 0.31 -1.61 6.39
CA ALA A 152 0.94 -0.87 7.48
C ALA A 152 1.83 0.30 7.01
N PRO A 153 2.66 0.19 5.95
CA PRO A 153 3.42 1.34 5.44
C PRO A 153 2.54 2.55 5.09
N CYS A 154 1.38 2.33 4.46
CA CYS A 154 0.43 3.40 4.15
C CYS A 154 -0.18 4.02 5.41
N GLN A 155 -0.52 3.19 6.40
CA GLN A 155 -1.12 3.67 7.65
C GLN A 155 -0.11 4.46 8.49
N TYR A 156 1.15 4.02 8.54
CA TYR A 156 2.24 4.74 9.19
C TYR A 156 2.49 6.09 8.51
N ALA A 157 2.58 6.12 7.18
CA ALA A 157 2.70 7.37 6.43
C ALA A 157 1.54 8.32 6.70
N HIS A 158 0.30 7.81 6.71
CA HIS A 158 -0.88 8.62 7.03
C HIS A 158 -0.82 9.22 8.44
N LYS A 159 -0.45 8.43 9.46
CA LYS A 159 -0.34 8.90 10.85
C LYS A 159 0.73 9.96 11.02
N LEU A 160 1.90 9.77 10.42
CA LEU A 160 2.97 10.76 10.41
C LEU A 160 2.52 12.06 9.74
N THR A 161 1.97 11.98 8.53
CA THR A 161 1.50 13.17 7.80
C THR A 161 0.36 13.87 8.54
N PHE A 162 -0.55 13.13 9.16
CA PHE A 162 -1.65 13.70 9.96
C PHE A 162 -1.11 14.47 11.17
N LEU A 163 -0.19 13.88 11.95
CA LEU A 163 0.44 14.55 13.09
C LEU A 163 1.17 15.84 12.68
N VAL A 164 1.93 15.78 11.59
CA VAL A 164 2.65 16.94 11.07
C VAL A 164 1.68 18.03 10.62
N ALA A 165 0.64 17.67 9.87
CA ALA A 165 -0.31 18.62 9.33
C ALA A 165 -1.21 19.26 10.40
N GLN A 166 -1.58 18.52 11.45
CA GLN A 166 -2.56 18.98 12.45
C GLN A 166 -1.94 19.57 13.72
N SER A 167 -0.68 19.26 14.03
CA SER A 167 -0.11 19.63 15.34
C SER A 167 1.30 20.22 15.25
N ILE A 168 2.20 19.62 14.47
CA ILE A 168 3.61 20.06 14.46
C ILE A 168 3.81 21.26 13.52
N HIS A 169 3.14 21.27 12.37
CA HIS A 169 3.23 22.31 11.33
C HIS A 169 4.66 22.62 10.84
N LYS A 170 5.60 21.70 11.05
CA LYS A 170 6.99 21.75 10.57
C LYS A 170 7.53 20.33 10.36
N GLU A 171 8.61 20.20 9.61
CA GLU A 171 9.28 18.91 9.42
C GLU A 171 9.84 18.37 10.75
N PRO A 172 9.57 17.09 11.09
CA PRO A 172 10.16 16.46 12.26
C PRO A 172 11.68 16.32 12.16
N SER A 173 12.35 16.25 13.31
CA SER A 173 13.81 16.01 13.36
C SER A 173 14.19 14.68 12.70
N LEU A 174 15.26 14.69 11.91
CA LEU A 174 15.82 13.50 11.27
C LEU A 174 16.33 12.46 12.29
N GLU A 175 16.63 12.87 13.52
CA GLU A 175 17.02 11.96 14.61
C GLU A 175 15.90 10.97 14.95
N LEU A 176 14.65 11.37 14.72
CA LEU A 176 13.46 10.55 14.99
C LEU A 176 13.13 9.59 13.84
N ALA A 177 13.85 9.63 12.72
CA ALA A 177 13.51 8.87 11.51
C ALA A 177 13.49 7.34 11.68
N ASN A 178 14.13 6.81 12.75
CA ASN A 178 14.17 5.38 13.04
C ASN A 178 13.15 4.94 14.09
N PHE A 179 12.31 5.86 14.58
CA PHE A 179 11.36 5.61 15.64
C PHE A 179 9.93 5.85 15.15
N LEU A 180 8.99 5.09 15.70
CA LEU A 180 7.56 5.27 15.45
C LEU A 180 6.96 6.35 16.37
N PHE A 181 7.62 7.52 16.46
CA PHE A 181 7.25 8.62 17.37
C PHE A 181 5.86 9.24 17.12
N TYR A 182 5.27 8.92 15.97
CA TYR A 182 4.01 9.46 15.46
C TYR A 182 2.79 8.55 15.71
N LEU A 183 2.95 7.46 16.47
CA LEU A 183 1.87 6.55 16.80
C LEU A 183 0.93 7.11 17.87
#